data_AF-A9GR56-F1
#
_entry.id   AF-A9GR56-F1
#
_cell.length_a   1.000
_cell.length_b   1.000
_cell.length_c   1.000
_cell.angle_alpha   90.00
_cell.angle_beta   90.00
_cell.angle_gamma   90.00
#
_symmetry.space_group_name_H-M   'P 1'
#
loop_
_entity.id
_entity.type
_entity.pdbx_description
1 polymer ?
#
loop_
_entity_poly.entity_id
_entity_poly.type
_entity_poly.pdbx_seq_one_letter_code
_entity_poly.pdbx_strand_id
1 'polypeptide(L)'
;MQLDFAAREVTIKLVYYGPALSGKTTNLVSLHGLAGSDARGRLMTLETQDDRTLFFDLLPLTFRAKDGDVSLRIKLFTVPGQPMHAATRRLVLQGADGVALIADSQISETQRNAEAFFDLRQNLRENGLDLARMPLVIQFNKRDLPDIRSDEELARLAARGKEPVYKAVATRGVGTVETLMGLLHLTWETLDQTHQLSKRLSISGEELLNSAARQLGVTSSVNDLLARRMGGSLEKSSRIVP
;
A
#
# COMPACT_ATOMS: atom_id res chain seq x y z
N MET A 1 -0.88 11.97 6.59
CA MET A 1 -2.19 12.38 6.10
C MET A 1 -2.19 13.89 5.98
N GLN A 2 -2.68 14.43 4.87
CA GLN A 2 -2.91 15.87 4.71
C GLN A 2 -4.41 16.14 4.74
N LEU A 3 -4.84 17.13 5.52
CA LEU A 3 -6.23 17.54 5.62
C LEU A 3 -6.35 18.97 5.12
N ASP A 4 -7.20 19.18 4.12
CA ASP A 4 -7.69 20.49 3.73
C ASP A 4 -9.14 20.62 4.19
N PHE A 5 -9.35 21.33 5.30
CA PHE A 5 -10.69 21.51 5.86
C PHE A 5 -11.55 22.48 5.03
N ALA A 6 -10.93 23.41 4.29
CA ALA A 6 -11.66 24.35 3.44
C ALA A 6 -12.19 23.65 2.19
N ALA A 7 -11.36 22.80 1.57
CA ALA A 7 -11.74 21.98 0.42
C ALA A 7 -12.44 20.66 0.81
N ARG A 8 -12.54 20.34 2.11
CA ARG A 8 -12.99 19.04 2.63
C ARG A 8 -12.27 17.87 1.94
N GLU A 9 -10.96 18.03 1.73
CA GLU A 9 -10.12 17.01 1.08
C GLU A 9 -9.20 16.33 2.10
N VAL A 10 -9.15 15.00 2.04
CA VAL A 10 -8.23 14.17 2.83
C VAL A 10 -7.31 13.45 1.87
N THR A 11 -6.00 13.63 2.03
CA THR A 11 -5.00 12.89 1.24
C THR A 11 -4.34 11.81 2.09
N ILE A 12 -4.42 10.56 1.61
CA ILE A 12 -3.73 9.39 2.14
C ILE A 12 -2.55 9.05 1.24
N LYS A 13 -1.35 8.98 1.82
CA LYS A 13 -0.12 8.63 1.12
C LYS A 13 0.27 7.17 1.40
N LEU A 14 0.22 6.32 0.38
CA LEU A 14 0.67 4.93 0.46
C LEU A 14 1.97 4.73 -0.32
N VAL A 15 2.91 3.98 0.25
CA VAL A 15 4.23 3.76 -0.36
C VAL A 15 4.47 2.28 -0.64
N TYR A 16 4.80 1.94 -1.88
CA TYR A 16 5.24 0.63 -2.32
C TYR A 16 6.76 0.55 -2.16
N TYR A 17 7.21 -0.32 -1.27
CA TYR A 17 8.60 -0.51 -0.87
C TYR A 17 9.06 -1.93 -1.19
N GLY A 18 10.38 -2.19 -1.25
CA GLY A 18 10.92 -3.52 -1.54
C GLY A 18 12.15 -3.50 -2.44
N PRO A 19 12.80 -4.65 -2.68
CA PRO A 19 14.06 -4.71 -3.42
C PRO A 19 13.92 -4.29 -4.88
N ALA A 20 15.04 -3.99 -5.53
CA ALA A 20 15.08 -3.74 -6.97
C ALA A 20 14.36 -4.84 -7.75
N LEU A 21 13.62 -4.46 -8.79
CA LEU A 21 12.94 -5.38 -9.70
C LEU A 21 11.89 -6.31 -9.05
N SER A 22 11.49 -6.10 -7.79
CA SER A 22 10.44 -6.91 -7.14
C SER A 22 9.04 -6.70 -7.73
N GLY A 23 8.86 -5.68 -8.58
CA GLY A 23 7.59 -5.38 -9.27
C GLY A 23 6.76 -4.27 -8.63
N LYS A 24 7.38 -3.38 -7.85
CA LYS A 24 6.72 -2.18 -7.28
C LYS A 24 6.07 -1.32 -8.37
N THR A 25 6.83 -0.92 -9.39
CA THR A 25 6.30 -0.16 -10.54
C THR A 25 5.20 -0.92 -11.26
N THR A 26 5.37 -2.22 -11.46
CA THR A 26 4.37 -3.07 -12.13
C THR A 26 3.05 -3.08 -11.39
N ASN A 27 3.06 -3.05 -10.05
CA ASN A 27 1.83 -2.91 -9.25
C ASN A 27 1.11 -1.59 -9.56
N LEU A 28 1.85 -0.48 -9.53
CA LEU A 28 1.29 0.85 -9.78
C LEU A 28 0.73 0.95 -11.21
N VAL A 29 1.46 0.45 -12.21
CA VAL A 29 1.00 0.39 -13.62
C VAL A 29 -0.24 -0.49 -13.77
N SER A 30 -0.28 -1.65 -13.11
CA SER A 30 -1.45 -2.53 -13.09
C SER A 30 -2.68 -1.81 -12.53
N LEU A 31 -2.54 -1.20 -11.34
CA LEU A 31 -3.62 -0.45 -10.69
C LEU A 31 -4.09 0.74 -11.53
N HIS A 32 -3.17 1.43 -12.23
CA HIS A 32 -3.53 2.48 -13.20
C HIS A 32 -4.37 1.97 -14.36
N GLY A 33 -4.01 0.80 -14.90
CA GLY A 33 -4.71 0.19 -16.02
C GLY A 33 -6.13 -0.24 -15.67
N LEU A 34 -6.35 -0.63 -14.40
CA LEU A 34 -7.66 -1.04 -13.88
C LEU A 34 -8.55 0.15 -13.49
N ALA A 35 -7.96 1.30 -13.15
CA ALA A 35 -8.72 2.49 -12.77
C ALA A 35 -9.59 3.01 -13.93
N GLY A 36 -10.88 3.23 -13.65
CA GLY A 36 -11.82 3.85 -14.58
C GLY A 36 -11.39 5.27 -14.98
N SER A 37 -11.82 5.76 -16.14
CA SER A 37 -11.40 7.07 -16.71
C SER A 37 -11.51 8.24 -15.74
N ASP A 38 -12.57 8.26 -14.94
CA ASP A 38 -12.89 9.36 -14.01
C ASP A 38 -12.04 9.30 -12.73
N ALA A 39 -11.47 8.13 -12.48
CA ALA A 39 -10.68 7.78 -11.33
C ALA A 39 -9.17 7.82 -11.66
N ARG A 40 -8.85 7.75 -12.95
CA ARG A 40 -7.49 7.61 -13.48
C ARG A 40 -6.75 8.94 -13.49
N GLY A 41 -6.00 9.18 -12.41
CA GLY A 41 -5.01 10.26 -12.32
C GLY A 41 -3.85 10.11 -13.33
N ARG A 42 -2.96 11.11 -13.37
CA ARG A 42 -1.77 11.09 -14.22
C ARG A 42 -0.70 10.17 -13.63
N LEU A 43 -0.26 9.18 -14.41
CA LEU A 43 0.97 8.45 -14.14
C LEU A 43 2.17 9.33 -14.46
N MET A 44 2.87 9.76 -13.40
CA MET A 44 4.09 10.56 -13.52
C MET A 44 5.32 9.68 -13.35
N THR A 45 6.46 10.19 -13.78
CA THR A 45 7.76 9.54 -13.56
C THR A 45 8.73 10.67 -13.26
N LEU A 46 9.38 10.61 -12.10
CA LEU A 46 10.38 11.58 -11.67
C LEU A 46 11.77 11.00 -11.99
N GLU A 47 12.25 11.30 -13.19
CA GLU A 47 13.64 11.02 -13.55
C GLU A 47 14.53 12.16 -13.01
N THR A 48 15.45 11.84 -12.10
CA THR A 48 16.57 12.71 -11.75
C THR A 48 17.81 12.29 -12.56
N GLN A 49 18.87 13.10 -12.57
CA GLN A 49 20.06 12.85 -13.40
C GLN A 49 20.73 11.49 -13.15
N ASP A 50 20.66 10.97 -11.91
CA ASP A 50 21.25 9.68 -11.52
C ASP A 50 20.21 8.65 -11.03
N ASP A 51 18.94 9.04 -10.82
CA ASP A 51 17.88 8.17 -10.33
C ASP A 51 16.67 8.14 -11.28
N ARG A 52 16.23 6.94 -11.63
CA ARG A 52 14.83 6.75 -12.07
C ARG A 52 13.96 6.51 -10.84
N THR A 53 13.28 7.54 -10.37
CA THR A 53 12.23 7.40 -9.36
C THR A 53 10.84 7.51 -9.98
N LEU A 54 10.07 6.43 -9.95
CA LEU A 54 8.69 6.48 -10.41
C LEU A 54 7.81 6.98 -9.27
N PHE A 55 7.20 8.15 -9.44
CA PHE A 55 6.14 8.63 -8.56
C PHE A 55 4.82 8.58 -9.31
N PHE A 56 3.80 7.99 -8.70
CA PHE A 56 2.49 7.91 -9.32
C PHE A 56 1.39 8.57 -8.47
N ASP A 57 0.68 9.54 -9.04
CA ASP A 57 -0.61 9.99 -8.50
C ASP A 57 -1.72 9.09 -9.04
N LEU A 58 -2.27 8.22 -8.19
CA LEU A 58 -3.41 7.36 -8.51
C LEU A 58 -4.60 7.69 -7.60
N LEU A 59 -5.73 8.08 -8.21
CA LEU A 59 -7.12 8.10 -7.69
C LEU A 59 -7.50 9.21 -6.70
N PRO A 60 -7.97 10.39 -7.17
CA PRO A 60 -8.94 11.17 -6.41
C PRO A 60 -10.27 10.42 -6.33
N LEU A 61 -10.60 9.91 -5.15
CA LEU A 61 -11.90 9.35 -4.80
C LEU A 61 -12.79 10.46 -4.24
N THR A 62 -13.79 10.92 -4.98
CA THR A 62 -14.77 11.88 -4.44
C THR A 62 -15.96 11.15 -3.84
N PHE A 63 -16.33 11.50 -2.61
CA PHE A 63 -17.45 10.95 -1.86
C PHE A 63 -18.49 12.06 -1.61
N ARG A 64 -19.77 11.72 -1.74
CA ARG A 64 -20.85 12.60 -1.27
C ARG A 64 -21.20 12.22 0.16
N ALA A 65 -20.78 13.01 1.14
CA ALA A 65 -21.17 12.82 2.53
C ALA A 65 -22.47 13.58 2.85
N LYS A 66 -23.13 13.21 3.96
CA LYS A 66 -24.43 13.81 4.37
C LYS A 66 -24.36 15.33 4.56
N ASP A 67 -23.23 15.83 5.03
CA ASP A 67 -23.02 17.25 5.35
C ASP A 67 -22.30 18.01 4.22
N GLY A 68 -22.23 17.44 3.01
CA GLY A 68 -21.54 18.01 1.84
C GLY A 68 -20.50 17.06 1.25
N ASP A 69 -19.97 17.40 0.07
CA ASP A 69 -18.99 16.55 -0.61
C ASP A 69 -17.65 16.53 0.16
N VAL A 70 -17.05 15.35 0.25
CA VAL A 70 -15.71 15.12 0.82
C VAL A 70 -14.87 14.45 -0.26
N SER A 71 -13.71 15.01 -0.53
CA SER A 71 -12.74 14.44 -1.45
C SER A 71 -11.73 13.61 -0.66
N LEU A 72 -11.51 12.36 -1.04
CA LEU A 72 -10.40 11.56 -0.53
C LEU A 72 -9.44 11.32 -1.68
N ARG A 73 -8.19 11.72 -1.52
CA ARG A 73 -7.15 11.47 -2.51
C ARG A 73 -6.23 10.38 -1.98
N ILE A 74 -6.13 9.28 -2.70
CA ILE A 74 -5.07 8.31 -2.46
C ILE A 74 -3.88 8.74 -3.33
N LYS A 75 -2.66 8.63 -2.80
CA LYS A 75 -1.43 8.85 -3.56
C LYS A 75 -0.53 7.64 -3.40
N LEU A 76 -0.09 7.04 -4.51
CA LEU A 76 0.69 5.80 -4.52
C LEU A 76 2.13 6.05 -4.96
N PHE A 77 3.07 6.00 -4.02
CA PHE A 77 4.48 6.21 -4.34
C PHE A 77 5.18 4.87 -4.51
N THR A 78 6.16 4.76 -5.41
CA THR A 78 7.18 3.70 -5.31
C THR A 78 8.53 4.33 -5.02
N VAL A 79 9.37 3.58 -4.32
CA VAL A 79 10.77 3.95 -4.09
C VAL A 79 11.69 3.33 -5.14
N PRO A 80 12.84 3.94 -5.45
CA PRO A 80 13.89 3.27 -6.21
C PRO A 80 14.42 2.07 -5.43
N GLY A 81 14.65 0.94 -6.11
CA GLY A 81 15.05 -0.31 -5.46
C GLY A 81 16.56 -0.54 -5.29
N GLN A 82 17.40 0.36 -5.82
CA GLN A 82 18.86 0.22 -5.77
C GLN A 82 19.41 0.77 -4.43
N PRO A 83 20.37 0.09 -3.76
CA PRO A 83 20.85 0.47 -2.43
C PRO A 83 21.38 1.92 -2.32
N MET A 84 22.04 2.43 -3.38
CA MET A 84 22.66 3.77 -3.43
C MET A 84 21.68 4.92 -3.18
N HIS A 85 20.37 4.70 -3.34
CA HIS A 85 19.35 5.75 -3.34
C HIS A 85 18.66 5.94 -2.00
N ALA A 86 19.36 5.69 -0.89
CA ALA A 86 18.79 5.73 0.47
C ALA A 86 18.17 7.11 0.80
N ALA A 87 18.82 8.21 0.41
CA ALA A 87 18.28 9.56 0.60
C ALA A 87 16.92 9.75 -0.10
N THR A 88 16.80 9.27 -1.33
CA THR A 88 15.55 9.34 -2.10
C THR A 88 14.46 8.46 -1.48
N ARG A 89 14.80 7.25 -0.99
CA ARG A 89 13.85 6.40 -0.26
C ARG A 89 13.34 7.06 1.02
N ARG A 90 14.23 7.73 1.77
CA ARG A 90 13.87 8.50 2.97
C ARG A 90 12.89 9.62 2.64
N LEU A 91 13.17 10.42 1.60
CA LEU A 91 12.29 11.50 1.16
C LEU A 91 10.90 10.99 0.74
N VAL A 92 10.85 9.88 -0.01
CA VAL A 92 9.56 9.29 -0.42
C VAL A 92 8.76 8.78 0.78
N LEU A 93 9.41 8.23 1.82
CA LEU A 93 8.75 7.77 3.03
C LEU A 93 8.27 8.89 3.96
N GLN A 94 8.74 10.13 3.78
CA GLN A 94 8.31 11.25 4.60
C GLN A 94 6.79 11.46 4.48
N GLY A 95 6.08 11.42 5.61
CA GLY A 95 4.63 11.56 5.67
C GLY A 95 3.83 10.41 5.08
N ALA A 96 4.43 9.21 4.93
CA ALA A 96 3.69 8.00 4.56
C ALA A 96 2.65 7.63 5.62
N ASP A 97 1.45 7.28 5.17
CA ASP A 97 0.33 6.81 6.00
C ASP A 97 0.26 5.28 6.06
N GLY A 98 0.78 4.60 5.04
CA GLY A 98 0.87 3.15 4.99
C GLY A 98 1.90 2.68 3.96
N VAL A 99 2.41 1.46 4.15
CA VAL A 99 3.45 0.87 3.30
C VAL A 99 3.04 -0.53 2.80
N ALA A 100 3.24 -0.81 1.53
CA ALA A 100 3.21 -2.17 0.98
C ALA A 100 4.65 -2.63 0.70
N LEU A 101 5.10 -3.69 1.40
CA LEU A 101 6.39 -4.32 1.12
C LEU A 101 6.23 -5.37 0.02
N ILE A 102 6.75 -5.07 -1.16
CA ILE A 102 6.69 -5.92 -2.35
C ILE A 102 7.93 -6.79 -2.41
N ALA A 103 7.78 -8.04 -1.98
CA ALA A 103 8.82 -9.07 -2.01
C ALA A 103 8.81 -9.84 -3.33
N ASP A 104 9.99 -10.28 -3.77
CA ASP A 104 10.13 -11.23 -4.88
C ASP A 104 9.98 -12.66 -4.35
N SER A 105 9.17 -13.49 -5.00
CA SER A 105 8.89 -14.85 -4.55
C SER A 105 10.01 -15.85 -4.79
N GLN A 106 10.96 -15.55 -5.68
CA GLN A 106 12.08 -16.44 -6.00
C GLN A 106 12.93 -16.70 -4.76
N ILE A 107 13.35 -17.95 -4.57
CA ILE A 107 14.15 -18.36 -3.40
C ILE A 107 15.50 -17.62 -3.39
N SER A 108 16.09 -17.36 -4.56
CA SER A 108 17.33 -16.59 -4.72
C SER A 108 17.25 -15.16 -4.21
N GLU A 109 16.05 -14.56 -4.17
CA GLU A 109 15.83 -13.16 -3.77
C GLU A 109 15.54 -13.01 -2.26
N THR A 110 15.64 -14.10 -1.49
CA THR A 110 15.44 -14.11 -0.03
C THR A 110 16.24 -13.05 0.71
N GLN A 111 17.53 -12.99 0.42
CA GLN A 111 18.45 -12.08 1.11
C GLN A 111 18.11 -10.63 0.80
N ARG A 112 17.81 -10.32 -0.47
CA ARG A 112 17.40 -8.98 -0.91
C ARG A 112 16.06 -8.54 -0.33
N ASN A 113 15.11 -9.47 -0.17
CA ASN A 113 13.85 -9.18 0.52
C ASN A 113 14.10 -8.80 1.99
N ALA A 114 14.98 -9.53 2.68
CA ALA A 114 15.32 -9.24 4.07
C ALA A 114 16.04 -7.88 4.20
N GLU A 115 17.02 -7.61 3.33
CA GLU A 115 17.73 -6.33 3.27
C GLU A 115 16.76 -5.15 3.05
N ALA A 116 15.82 -5.28 2.10
CA ALA A 116 14.82 -4.25 1.85
C ALA A 116 13.90 -3.99 3.06
N PHE A 117 13.60 -5.01 3.86
CA PHE A 117 12.83 -4.86 5.09
C PHE A 117 13.62 -4.11 6.18
N PHE A 118 14.91 -4.44 6.35
CA PHE A 118 15.78 -3.72 7.28
C PHE A 118 15.98 -2.26 6.87
N ASP A 119 16.17 -2.02 5.58
CA ASP A 119 16.31 -0.70 4.98
C ASP A 119 15.01 0.12 5.13
N LEU A 120 13.83 -0.47 4.92
CA LEU A 120 12.54 0.17 5.23
C LEU A 120 12.48 0.62 6.69
N ARG A 121 12.82 -0.29 7.62
CA ARG A 121 12.80 0.00 9.06
C ARG A 121 13.72 1.16 9.42
N GLN A 122 14.91 1.21 8.83
CA GLN A 122 15.86 2.31 9.05
C GLN A 122 15.32 3.63 8.51
N ASN A 123 14.86 3.67 7.26
CA ASN A 123 14.37 4.90 6.64
C ASN A 123 13.09 5.44 7.31
N LEU A 124 12.23 4.57 7.85
CA LEU A 124 11.09 5.01 8.67
C LEU A 124 11.57 5.68 9.96
N ARG A 125 12.52 5.08 10.68
CA ARG A 125 13.07 5.65 11.92
C ARG A 125 13.72 7.00 11.69
N GLU A 126 14.46 7.15 10.58
CA GLU A 126 15.08 8.42 10.20
C GLU A 126 14.06 9.52 9.85
N ASN A 127 12.82 9.14 9.51
CA ASN A 127 11.68 10.04 9.36
C ASN A 127 10.87 10.24 10.66
N GLY A 128 11.34 9.71 11.80
CA GLY A 128 10.61 9.75 13.07
C GLY A 128 9.40 8.82 13.13
N LEU A 129 9.31 7.84 12.23
CA LEU A 129 8.21 6.88 12.15
C LEU A 129 8.65 5.52 12.74
N ASP A 130 7.72 4.86 13.45
CA ASP A 130 7.92 3.51 13.97
C ASP A 130 7.26 2.47 13.06
N LEU A 131 8.05 1.52 12.56
CA LEU A 131 7.56 0.39 11.76
C LEU A 131 6.46 -0.38 12.49
N ALA A 132 6.52 -0.53 13.82
CA ALA A 132 5.52 -1.27 14.58
C ALA A 132 4.15 -0.58 14.64
N ARG A 133 4.10 0.72 14.34
CA ARG A 133 2.86 1.53 14.30
C ARG A 133 2.41 1.83 12.87
N MET A 134 3.29 1.64 11.89
CA MET A 134 3.03 1.88 10.48
C MET A 134 2.09 0.80 9.93
N PRO A 135 0.93 1.16 9.34
CA PRO A 135 0.14 0.23 8.53
C PRO A 135 1.01 -0.41 7.45
N LEU A 136 1.17 -1.73 7.53
CA LEU A 136 2.07 -2.49 6.68
C LEU A 136 1.40 -3.75 6.16
N VAL A 137 1.45 -3.94 4.84
CA VAL A 137 1.12 -5.23 4.20
C VAL A 137 2.34 -5.76 3.47
N ILE A 138 2.41 -7.07 3.32
CA ILE A 138 3.46 -7.74 2.55
C ILE A 138 2.81 -8.38 1.33
N GLN A 139 3.40 -8.19 0.16
CA GLN A 139 2.99 -8.87 -1.06
C GLN A 139 4.16 -9.68 -1.62
N PHE A 140 3.98 -11.00 -1.75
CA PHE A 140 4.89 -11.87 -2.50
C PHE A 140 4.48 -11.88 -3.97
N ASN A 141 5.19 -11.10 -4.77
CA ASN A 141 4.96 -10.96 -6.20
C ASN A 141 5.74 -12.01 -7.00
N LYS A 142 5.43 -12.14 -8.31
CA LYS A 142 6.05 -13.09 -9.25
C LYS A 142 5.76 -14.56 -8.91
N ARG A 143 4.53 -14.84 -8.45
CA ARG A 143 4.08 -16.21 -8.15
C ARG A 143 3.98 -17.12 -9.37
N ASP A 144 4.19 -16.59 -10.57
CA ASP A 144 4.21 -17.33 -11.83
C ASP A 144 5.60 -17.82 -12.26
N LEU A 145 6.66 -17.44 -11.55
CA LEU A 145 8.02 -17.89 -11.84
C LEU A 145 8.33 -19.29 -11.27
N PRO A 146 9.30 -20.02 -11.86
CA PRO A 146 9.86 -21.22 -11.23
C PRO A 146 10.69 -20.87 -10.00
N ASP A 147 11.03 -21.89 -9.20
CA ASP A 147 11.93 -21.78 -8.03
C ASP A 147 11.52 -20.70 -7.01
N ILE A 148 10.20 -20.57 -6.82
CA ILE A 148 9.58 -19.71 -5.83
C ILE A 148 9.31 -20.47 -4.53
N ARG A 149 9.27 -19.75 -3.40
CA ARG A 149 8.76 -20.30 -2.13
C ARG A 149 7.38 -20.91 -2.32
N SER A 150 7.11 -22.04 -1.68
CA SER A 150 5.79 -22.68 -1.81
C SER A 150 4.70 -21.86 -1.11
N ASP A 151 3.45 -22.07 -1.51
CA ASP A 151 2.30 -21.42 -0.86
C ASP A 151 2.21 -21.81 0.63
N GLU A 152 2.57 -23.05 0.97
CA GLU A 152 2.62 -23.55 2.34
C GLU A 152 3.69 -22.82 3.17
N GLU A 153 4.87 -22.60 2.60
CA GLU A 153 5.92 -21.83 3.26
C GLU A 153 5.49 -20.38 3.49
N LEU A 154 4.87 -19.75 2.50
CA LEU A 154 4.34 -18.39 2.65
C LEU A 154 3.24 -18.33 3.71
N ALA A 155 2.33 -19.31 3.76
CA ALA A 155 1.30 -19.39 4.80
C ALA A 155 1.93 -19.54 6.19
N ARG A 156 2.96 -20.39 6.34
CA ARG A 156 3.70 -20.53 7.61
C ARG A 156 4.41 -19.24 8.03
N LEU A 157 5.00 -18.51 7.08
CA LEU A 157 5.62 -17.21 7.35
C LEU A 157 4.55 -16.16 7.75
N ALA A 158 3.44 -16.11 7.03
CA ALA A 158 2.33 -15.20 7.30
C ALA A 158 1.67 -15.45 8.67
N ALA A 159 1.57 -16.71 9.08
CA ALA A 159 1.02 -17.08 10.39
C ALA A 159 1.93 -16.70 11.58
N ARG A 160 3.24 -16.53 11.34
CA ARG A 160 4.20 -16.06 12.36
C ARG A 160 4.28 -14.54 12.43
N GLY A 161 3.98 -13.86 11.33
CA GLY A 161 3.95 -12.40 11.24
C GLY A 161 2.61 -11.81 11.72
N LYS A 162 2.57 -10.48 11.82
CA LYS A 162 1.32 -9.76 12.14
C LYS A 162 0.71 -9.16 10.89
N GLU A 163 1.55 -8.83 9.93
CA GLU A 163 1.24 -8.11 8.71
C GLU A 163 0.46 -9.02 7.75
N PRO A 164 -0.65 -8.55 7.15
CA PRO A 164 -1.33 -9.27 6.09
C PRO A 164 -0.38 -9.60 4.94
N VAL A 165 -0.43 -10.85 4.48
CA VAL A 165 0.40 -11.32 3.37
C VAL A 165 -0.46 -11.66 2.16
N TYR A 166 -0.17 -11.05 1.02
CA TYR A 166 -0.86 -11.30 -0.25
C TYR A 166 0.08 -11.96 -1.27
N LYS A 167 -0.51 -12.75 -2.17
CA LYS A 167 0.16 -13.33 -3.34
C LYS A 167 -0.15 -12.50 -4.57
N ALA A 168 0.82 -12.32 -5.46
CA ALA A 168 0.59 -11.56 -6.68
C ALA A 168 1.37 -12.03 -7.90
N VAL A 169 0.78 -11.74 -9.05
CA VAL A 169 1.44 -11.72 -10.37
C VAL A 169 1.10 -10.36 -10.98
N ALA A 170 1.88 -9.34 -10.60
CA ALA A 170 1.56 -7.95 -10.92
C ALA A 170 1.49 -7.68 -12.43
N THR A 171 2.25 -8.43 -13.24
CA THR A 171 2.20 -8.36 -14.71
C THR A 171 0.86 -8.80 -15.30
N ARG A 172 0.08 -9.59 -14.56
CA ARG A 172 -1.27 -10.06 -14.91
C ARG A 172 -2.37 -9.36 -14.10
N GLY A 173 -2.01 -8.38 -13.27
CA GLY A 173 -2.91 -7.70 -12.34
C GLY A 173 -3.48 -8.55 -11.21
N VAL A 174 -2.98 -9.78 -11.03
CA VAL A 174 -3.44 -10.68 -9.95
C VAL A 174 -2.80 -10.25 -8.63
N GLY A 175 -3.61 -10.06 -7.59
CA GLY A 175 -3.15 -9.73 -6.24
C GLY A 175 -2.85 -8.24 -6.00
N THR A 176 -2.85 -7.42 -7.05
CA THR A 176 -2.48 -5.99 -6.91
C THR A 176 -3.60 -5.19 -6.24
N VAL A 177 -4.86 -5.50 -6.54
CA VAL A 177 -5.99 -4.81 -5.91
C VAL A 177 -6.20 -5.29 -4.48
N GLU A 178 -6.06 -6.59 -4.22
CA GLU A 178 -6.13 -7.18 -2.87
C GLU A 178 -5.09 -6.56 -1.95
N THR A 179 -3.85 -6.41 -2.42
CA THR A 179 -2.76 -5.74 -1.68
C THR A 179 -3.11 -4.29 -1.37
N LEU A 180 -3.63 -3.54 -2.34
CA LEU A 180 -4.04 -2.14 -2.14
C LEU A 180 -5.20 -2.04 -1.15
N MET A 181 -6.24 -2.88 -1.26
CA MET A 181 -7.40 -2.86 -0.36
C MET A 181 -7.00 -3.24 1.06
N GLY A 182 -6.15 -4.25 1.24
CA GLY A 182 -5.61 -4.62 2.55
C GLY A 182 -4.83 -3.47 3.19
N LEU A 183 -3.97 -2.80 2.41
CA LEU A 183 -3.22 -1.65 2.91
C LEU A 183 -4.12 -0.46 3.25
N LEU A 184 -5.06 -0.14 2.36
CA LEU A 184 -5.98 0.99 2.54
C LEU A 184 -6.86 0.77 3.76
N HIS A 185 -7.33 -0.46 4.00
CA HIS A 185 -8.08 -0.84 5.19
C HIS A 185 -7.27 -0.57 6.46
N LEU A 186 -6.07 -1.14 6.58
CA LEU A 186 -5.20 -0.91 7.75
C LEU A 186 -4.86 0.56 7.98
N THR A 187 -4.65 1.29 6.89
CA THR A 187 -4.32 2.72 6.91
C THR A 187 -5.51 3.53 7.42
N TRP A 188 -6.70 3.28 6.86
CA TRP A 188 -7.92 3.94 7.29
C TRP A 188 -8.24 3.67 8.76
N GLU A 189 -8.24 2.40 9.19
CA GLU A 189 -8.48 2.03 10.59
C GLU A 189 -7.52 2.75 11.54
N THR A 190 -6.24 2.84 11.16
CA THR A 190 -5.24 3.56 11.94
C THR A 190 -5.51 5.06 12.02
N LEU A 191 -5.84 5.69 10.89
CA LEU A 191 -6.12 7.12 10.84
C LEU A 191 -7.43 7.46 11.55
N ASP A 192 -8.46 6.63 11.40
CA ASP A 192 -9.77 6.83 12.02
C ASP A 192 -9.70 6.71 13.54
N GLN A 193 -9.00 5.70 14.06
CA GLN A 193 -8.75 5.57 15.51
C GLN A 193 -8.04 6.80 16.09
N THR A 194 -7.14 7.41 15.32
CA THR A 194 -6.32 8.54 15.79
C THR A 194 -7.04 9.88 15.65
N HIS A 195 -7.82 10.05 14.58
CA HIS A 195 -8.37 11.36 14.19
C HIS A 195 -9.90 11.42 14.16
N GLN A 196 -10.59 10.31 14.39
CA GLN A 196 -12.04 10.17 14.31
C GLN A 196 -12.58 10.64 12.94
N LEU A 197 -11.89 10.23 11.87
CA LEU A 197 -12.19 10.63 10.49
C LEU A 197 -13.61 10.27 10.10
N SER A 198 -14.08 9.07 10.46
CA SER A 198 -15.43 8.61 10.12
C SER A 198 -16.50 9.52 10.67
N LYS A 199 -16.30 10.01 11.90
CA LYS A 199 -17.19 10.99 12.54
C LYS A 199 -17.05 12.39 11.95
N ARG A 200 -15.82 12.83 11.64
CA ARG A 200 -15.56 14.19 11.15
C ARG A 200 -15.94 14.39 9.68
N LEU A 201 -15.86 13.33 8.90
CA LEU A 201 -16.11 13.35 7.45
C LEU A 201 -17.44 12.70 7.08
N SER A 202 -18.13 12.07 8.04
CA SER A 202 -19.39 11.36 7.81
C SER A 202 -19.25 10.27 6.72
N ILE A 203 -18.12 9.56 6.71
CA ILE A 203 -17.77 8.46 5.78
C ILE A 203 -17.27 7.27 6.58
N SER A 204 -17.84 6.09 6.35
CA SER A 204 -17.31 4.85 6.95
C SER A 204 -16.13 4.28 6.16
N GLY A 205 -15.28 3.50 6.82
CA GLY A 205 -14.19 2.77 6.15
C GLY A 205 -14.69 1.79 5.10
N GLU A 206 -15.87 1.19 5.32
CA GLU A 206 -16.50 0.29 4.34
C GLU A 206 -16.93 1.04 3.08
N GLU A 207 -17.57 2.20 3.21
CA GLU A 207 -17.94 3.04 2.05
C GLU A 207 -16.71 3.48 1.26
N LEU A 208 -15.63 3.82 1.96
CA LEU A 208 -14.36 4.19 1.38
C LEU A 208 -13.77 3.06 0.55
N LEU A 209 -13.64 1.87 1.14
CA LEU A 209 -13.10 0.69 0.47
C LEU A 209 -13.97 0.26 -0.72
N ASN A 210 -15.29 0.26 -0.56
CA ASN A 210 -16.23 -0.09 -1.63
C ASN A 210 -16.18 0.91 -2.80
N SER A 211 -15.98 2.19 -2.53
CA SER A 211 -15.78 3.19 -3.59
C SER A 211 -14.45 2.97 -4.32
N ALA A 212 -13.37 2.73 -3.56
CA ALA A 212 -12.05 2.45 -4.13
C ALA A 212 -12.04 1.19 -5.01
N ALA A 213 -12.67 0.10 -4.54
CA ALA A 213 -12.81 -1.14 -5.30
C ALA A 213 -13.61 -0.93 -6.61
N ARG A 214 -14.73 -0.20 -6.55
CA ARG A 214 -15.54 0.13 -7.73
C ARG A 214 -14.77 0.96 -8.75
N GLN A 215 -14.01 1.95 -8.30
CA GLN A 215 -13.18 2.78 -9.18
C GLN A 215 -12.04 2.01 -9.85
N LEU A 216 -11.59 0.90 -9.25
CA LEU A 216 -10.63 -0.05 -9.82
C LEU A 216 -11.28 -1.14 -10.69
N GLY A 217 -12.58 -1.00 -11.01
CA GLY A 217 -13.30 -1.96 -11.85
C GLY A 217 -13.53 -3.32 -11.19
N VAL A 218 -13.42 -3.42 -9.87
CA VAL A 218 -13.61 -4.69 -9.15
C VAL A 218 -15.08 -4.96 -8.88
N THR A 219 -15.51 -6.18 -9.19
CA THR A 219 -16.89 -6.65 -9.02
C THR A 219 -17.09 -7.54 -7.79
N SER A 220 -16.02 -8.12 -7.24
CA SER A 220 -16.06 -8.90 -6.00
C SER A 220 -16.23 -8.00 -4.78
N SER A 221 -16.76 -8.55 -3.68
CA SER A 221 -16.89 -7.79 -2.44
C SER A 221 -15.52 -7.41 -1.86
N VAL A 222 -15.45 -6.29 -1.13
CA VAL A 222 -14.23 -5.89 -0.40
C VAL A 222 -13.81 -6.97 0.58
N ASN A 223 -14.76 -7.64 1.25
CA ASN A 223 -14.47 -8.73 2.17
C ASN A 223 -13.77 -9.90 1.47
N ASP A 224 -14.17 -10.25 0.25
CA ASP A 224 -13.49 -11.29 -0.54
C ASP A 224 -12.06 -10.89 -0.88
N LEU A 225 -11.84 -9.62 -1.24
CA LEU A 225 -10.50 -9.10 -1.53
C LEU A 225 -9.59 -9.16 -0.30
N LEU A 226 -10.12 -8.76 0.86
CA LEU A 226 -9.42 -8.81 2.14
C LEU A 226 -9.16 -10.25 2.60
N ALA A 227 -10.09 -11.17 2.31
CA ALA A 227 -9.99 -12.59 2.65
C ALA A 227 -8.90 -13.34 1.88
N ARG A 228 -8.49 -12.87 0.69
CA ARG A 228 -7.44 -13.49 -0.15
C ARG A 228 -6.03 -13.44 0.42
N ARG A 229 -5.82 -12.84 1.59
CA ARG A 229 -4.54 -12.90 2.32
C ARG A 229 -4.22 -14.34 2.75
N MET A 230 -2.95 -14.69 2.74
CA MET A 230 -2.42 -15.99 3.20
C MET A 230 -2.37 -16.11 4.73
N GLY A 231 -2.44 -14.99 5.43
CA GLY A 231 -2.32 -14.88 6.89
C GLY A 231 -2.11 -13.42 7.30
N GLY A 232 -1.82 -13.20 8.58
CA GLY A 232 -1.72 -11.88 9.17
C GLY A 232 -3.07 -11.27 9.57
N SER A 233 -3.00 -10.26 10.41
CA SER A 233 -4.15 -9.58 11.01
C SER A 233 -4.50 -8.31 10.24
N LEU A 234 -5.79 -8.17 9.92
CA LEU A 234 -6.35 -6.89 9.46
C LEU A 234 -6.80 -6.02 10.64
N GLU A 235 -6.82 -6.58 11.86
CA GLU A 235 -7.05 -5.82 13.08
C GLU A 235 -5.72 -5.26 13.58
N LYS A 236 -5.74 -3.98 13.96
CA LYS A 236 -4.59 -3.36 14.62
C LYS A 236 -4.39 -4.03 15.98
N SER A 237 -3.18 -4.50 16.27
CA SER A 237 -2.86 -5.06 17.59
C SER A 237 -3.09 -3.97 18.65
N SER A 238 -4.15 -4.13 19.43
CA SER A 238 -4.56 -3.28 20.54
C SER A 238 -3.59 -3.42 21.71
N ARG A 239 -2.32 -3.06 21.50
CA ARG A 239 -1.44 -2.72 22.61
C ARG A 239 -1.65 -1.26 22.93
N ILE A 240 -2.73 -1.02 23.66
CA ILE A 240 -2.74 0.03 24.68
C ILE A 240 -1.59 -0.33 25.61
N VAL A 241 -0.59 0.54 25.71
CA VAL A 241 0.42 0.48 26.75
C VAL A 241 0.38 1.86 27.41
N PRO A 242 0.32 1.90 28.76
CA PRO A 242 -0.28 2.99 29.55
C PRO A 242 0.41 4.35 29.43
#